data_AF-H1PLT1-F1
#
_entry.id   AF-H1PLT1-F1
#
_cell.length_a   1.000
_cell.length_b   1.000
_cell.length_c   1.000
_cell.angle_alpha   90.00
_cell.angle_beta   90.00
_cell.angle_gamma   90.00
#
_symmetry.space_group_name_H-M   'P 1'
#
loop_
_entity.id
_entity.type
_entity.pdbx_description
1 polymer ?
#
loop_
_entity_poly.entity_id
_entity_poly.type
_entity_poly.pdbx_seq_one_letter_code
_entity_poly.pdbx_strand_id
1 'polypeptide(L)'
;SLEIAKHFFKNPKSVVIGYGDNFPDGLCGGVLAEKRGAAMLLINEYNFDFAKQYVKDNAIKDQVVLGGKRLISDDLLNYIVR
;
A
#
# COMPACT_ATOMS: atom_id res chain seq x y z
N SER A 1 9.48 1.88 2.23
CA SER A 1 8.62 1.05 1.35
C SER A 1 8.41 1.72 0.00
N LEU A 2 7.97 2.98 -0.03
CA LEU A 2 7.66 3.69 -1.29
C LEU A 2 8.80 3.73 -2.32
N GLU A 3 10.02 4.05 -1.91
CA GLU A 3 11.15 4.11 -2.84
C GLU A 3 11.54 2.72 -3.41
N ILE A 4 11.34 1.65 -2.63
CA ILE A 4 11.49 0.27 -3.11
C ILE A 4 10.41 -0.03 -4.14
N ALA A 5 9.16 0.35 -3.85
CA ALA A 5 8.04 0.16 -4.77
C ALA A 5 8.29 0.87 -6.12
N LYS A 6 8.77 2.12 -6.10
CA LYS A 6 9.15 2.86 -7.32
C LYS A 6 10.30 2.22 -8.09
N HIS A 7 11.27 1.63 -7.38
CA HIS A 7 12.43 1.02 -8.02
C HIS A 7 12.10 -0.29 -8.75
N PHE A 8 11.32 -1.16 -8.11
CA PHE A 8 11.06 -2.51 -8.63
C PHE A 8 9.78 -2.62 -9.46
N PHE A 9 8.78 -1.76 -9.24
CA PHE A 9 7.49 -1.85 -9.92
C PHE A 9 7.26 -0.62 -10.80
N LYS A 10 7.30 -0.85 -12.12
CA LYS A 10 6.91 0.14 -13.13
C LYS A 10 5.48 -0.18 -13.59
N ASN A 11 4.52 0.70 -13.27
CA ASN A 11 3.10 0.56 -13.57
C ASN A 11 2.41 -0.69 -12.97
N PRO A 12 2.51 -0.94 -11.65
CA PRO A 12 1.76 -2.02 -11.02
C PRO A 12 0.25 -1.80 -11.18
N LYS A 13 -0.50 -2.87 -11.48
CA LYS A 13 -1.98 -2.82 -11.56
C LYS A 13 -2.65 -2.92 -10.20
N SER A 14 -1.91 -3.43 -9.21
CA SER A 14 -2.38 -3.76 -7.87
C SER A 14 -1.40 -3.28 -6.80
N VAL A 15 -1.91 -3.00 -5.61
CA VAL A 15 -1.12 -2.61 -4.44
C VAL A 15 -1.56 -3.34 -3.19
N VAL A 16 -0.62 -3.73 -2.34
CA VAL A 16 -0.89 -4.22 -0.98
C VAL A 16 -0.59 -3.07 -0.02
N ILE A 17 -1.53 -2.72 0.83
CA ILE A 17 -1.42 -1.62 1.80
C ILE A 17 -1.43 -2.23 3.20
N GLY A 18 -0.41 -1.95 4.00
CA GLY A 18 -0.32 -2.36 5.40
C GLY A 18 0.05 -1.22 6.34
N TYR A 19 -0.20 -1.37 7.63
CA TYR A 19 0.19 -0.34 8.62
C TYR A 19 1.66 -0.50 9.01
N GLY A 20 2.47 0.53 8.82
CA GLY A 20 3.93 0.49 8.95
C GLY A 20 4.44 0.37 10.37
N ASP A 21 3.71 0.91 11.35
CA ASP A 21 4.14 0.92 12.76
C ASP A 21 3.62 -0.31 13.53
N ASN A 22 2.80 -1.16 12.91
CA ASN A 22 2.39 -2.45 13.45
C ASN A 22 3.04 -3.56 12.64
N PHE A 23 4.16 -4.03 13.17
CA PHE A 23 5.20 -4.85 12.55
C PHE A 23 4.78 -6.17 11.82
N PRO A 24 3.63 -6.85 12.08
CA PRO A 24 3.31 -8.11 11.40
C PRO A 24 2.85 -7.95 9.93
N ASP A 25 2.16 -6.85 9.59
CA ASP A 25 1.42 -6.75 8.32
C ASP A 25 2.36 -6.51 7.12
N GLY A 26 3.46 -5.79 7.35
CA GLY A 26 4.50 -5.58 6.35
C GLY A 26 5.37 -6.82 6.08
N LEU A 27 5.51 -7.71 7.07
CA LEU A 27 6.32 -8.92 6.95
C LEU A 27 5.59 -10.04 6.20
N CYS A 28 4.29 -10.23 6.46
CA CYS A 28 3.49 -11.25 5.76
C CYS A 28 2.99 -10.78 4.38
N GLY A 29 2.75 -9.48 4.19
CA GLY A 29 2.18 -8.97 2.96
C GLY A 29 3.13 -8.90 1.77
N GLY A 30 4.46 -8.94 2.00
CA GLY A 30 5.44 -8.93 0.92
C GLY A 30 5.31 -10.12 -0.03
N VAL A 31 5.07 -11.32 0.50
CA VAL A 31 4.84 -12.55 -0.29
C VAL A 31 3.54 -12.47 -1.07
N LEU A 32 2.49 -11.88 -0.48
CA LEU A 32 1.22 -11.67 -1.18
C LEU A 32 1.36 -10.66 -2.31
N ALA A 33 2.14 -9.59 -2.08
CA ALA A 33 2.42 -8.57 -3.06
C ALA A 33 3.20 -9.17 -4.25
N GLU A 34 4.23 -9.96 -3.99
CA GLU A 34 5.01 -10.66 -5.02
C GLU A 34 4.13 -11.60 -5.86
N LYS A 35 3.33 -12.47 -5.23
CA LYS A 35 2.41 -13.38 -5.93
C LYS A 35 1.38 -12.66 -6.81
N ARG A 36 1.04 -11.42 -6.49
CA ARG A 36 0.08 -10.60 -7.26
C ARG A 36 0.75 -9.64 -8.25
N GLY A 37 2.08 -9.60 -8.31
CA GLY A 37 2.81 -8.57 -9.06
C GLY A 37 2.49 -7.15 -8.57
N ALA A 38 2.13 -7.03 -7.29
CA ALA A 38 1.69 -5.80 -6.65
C ALA A 38 2.84 -5.13 -5.91
N ALA A 39 2.79 -3.80 -5.80
CA ALA A 39 3.67 -3.07 -4.90
C ALA A 39 3.18 -3.19 -3.44
N MET A 40 4.09 -3.25 -2.48
CA MET A 40 3.76 -3.17 -1.05
C MET A 40 3.99 -1.74 -0.53
N LEU A 41 2.92 -1.11 -0.04
CA LEU A 41 2.95 0.19 0.63
C LEU A 41 2.69 0.01 2.12
N LEU A 42 3.65 0.46 2.92
CA LEU A 42 3.49 0.56 4.37
C LEU A 42 3.13 1.99 4.70
N ILE A 43 1.92 2.18 5.25
CA ILE A 43 1.37 3.48 5.57
C ILE A 43 1.30 3.73 7.07
N ASN A 44 1.40 4.99 7.48
CA ASN A 44 1.10 5.48 8.82
C ASN A 44 0.57 6.92 8.72
N GLU A 45 0.32 7.53 9.86
CA GLU A 45 -0.21 8.91 9.97
C GLU A 45 0.70 9.98 9.34
N TYR A 46 1.95 9.66 8.99
CA TYR A 46 2.91 10.62 8.45
C TYR A 46 3.15 10.49 6.94
N ASN A 47 2.73 9.38 6.31
CA ASN A 47 3.13 9.08 4.94
C ASN A 47 1.98 8.68 3.99
N PHE A 48 0.73 8.72 4.46
CA PHE A 48 -0.44 8.34 3.64
C PHE A 48 -0.60 9.22 2.39
N ASP A 49 -0.16 10.48 2.42
CA ASP A 49 -0.16 11.36 1.25
C ASP A 49 0.77 10.87 0.13
N PHE A 50 1.95 10.36 0.51
CA PHE A 50 2.87 9.79 -0.47
C PHE A 50 2.35 8.47 -1.05
N ALA A 51 1.62 7.68 -0.25
CA ALA A 51 0.96 6.47 -0.72
C ALA A 51 -0.15 6.80 -1.74
N LYS A 52 -0.95 7.83 -1.47
CA LYS A 52 -1.96 8.34 -2.42
C LYS A 52 -1.32 8.76 -3.74
N GLN A 53 -0.26 9.55 -3.69
CA GLN A 53 0.43 10.01 -4.89
C GLN A 53 0.94 8.83 -5.73
N TYR A 54 1.51 7.80 -5.09
CA TYR A 54 1.96 6.60 -5.78
C TYR A 54 0.81 5.83 -6.47
N VAL A 55 -0.31 5.66 -5.78
CA VAL A 55 -1.51 5.00 -6.32
C VAL A 55 -2.03 5.76 -7.55
N LYS A 56 -2.07 7.09 -7.47
CA LYS A 56 -2.51 7.98 -8.55
C LYS A 56 -1.56 7.93 -9.75
N ASP A 57 -0.25 8.07 -9.52
CA ASP A 57 0.77 8.10 -10.58
C ASP A 57 0.82 6.79 -11.39
N ASN A 58 0.51 5.68 -10.74
CA ASN A 58 0.50 4.35 -11.37
C ASN A 58 -0.90 3.91 -11.82
N ALA A 59 -1.93 4.76 -11.65
CA ALA A 59 -3.33 4.45 -11.98
C ALA A 59 -3.80 3.10 -11.41
N ILE A 60 -3.44 2.80 -10.17
CA ILE A 60 -3.72 1.52 -9.50
C ILE A 60 -5.23 1.42 -9.22
N LYS A 61 -5.83 0.27 -9.54
CA LYS A 61 -7.29 0.03 -9.39
C LYS A 61 -7.65 -1.15 -8.49
N ASP A 62 -6.67 -1.99 -8.19
CA ASP A 62 -6.84 -3.14 -7.31
C ASP A 62 -5.98 -2.95 -6.05
N GLN A 63 -6.57 -3.21 -4.89
CA GLN A 63 -5.89 -3.03 -3.62
C GLN A 63 -6.25 -4.14 -2.64
N VAL A 64 -5.25 -4.59 -1.91
CA VAL A 64 -5.41 -5.48 -0.76
C VAL A 64 -4.98 -4.73 0.48
N VAL A 65 -5.83 -4.71 1.50
CA VAL A 65 -5.51 -4.05 2.78
C VAL A 65 -5.20 -5.12 3.82
N LEU A 66 -4.05 -4.98 4.46
CA LEU A 66 -3.58 -5.81 5.56
C LEU A 66 -3.52 -4.96 6.83
N GLY A 67 -4.47 -5.20 7.72
CA GLY A 67 -4.61 -4.45 8.95
C GLY A 67 -6.07 -4.26 9.34
N GLY A 68 -6.31 -4.06 10.64
CA GLY A 68 -7.65 -3.79 11.13
C GLY A 68 -8.13 -2.38 10.80
N LYS A 69 -9.44 -2.20 10.70
CA LYS A 69 -10.09 -0.88 10.47
C LYS A 69 -9.74 0.20 11.50
N ARG A 70 -9.26 -0.21 12.67
CA ARG A 70 -8.76 0.70 13.72
C ARG A 70 -7.49 1.45 13.27
N LEU A 71 -6.64 0.78 12.50
CA LEU A 71 -5.36 1.33 12.03
C LEU A 71 -5.49 1.92 10.62
N ILE A 72 -6.30 1.28 9.77
CA ILE A 72 -6.59 1.73 8.41
C ILE A 72 -8.09 1.87 8.28
N SER A 73 -8.63 3.05 8.57
CA SER A 73 -10.07 3.31 8.45
C SER A 73 -10.52 3.28 6.98
N ASP A 74 -11.82 3.04 6.76
CA ASP A 74 -12.40 3.08 5.42
C ASP A 74 -12.23 4.48 4.79
N ASP A 75 -12.27 5.55 5.60
CA ASP A 75 -12.03 6.92 5.13
C ASP A 75 -10.59 7.15 4.68
N LEU A 76 -9.60 6.67 5.45
CA LEU A 76 -8.19 6.75 5.09
C LEU A 76 -7.92 5.94 3.81
N LEU A 77 -8.48 4.75 3.71
CA LEU A 77 -8.36 3.93 2.52
C LEU A 77 -8.94 4.65 1.30
N ASN A 78 -10.16 5.19 1.41
CA ASN A 78 -10.82 5.95 0.35
C ASN A 78 -10.02 7.19 -0.06
N TYR A 79 -9.33 7.85 0.88
CA TYR A 79 -8.45 8.98 0.59
C TYR A 79 -7.23 8.58 -0.24
N ILE A 80 -6.66 7.40 0.02
CA ILE A 80 -5.46 6.88 -0.67
C ILE A 80 -5.80 6.35 -2.07
N VAL A 81 -6.95 5.68 -2.24
CA VAL A 81 -7.30 5.00 -3.50
C VAL A 81 -8.04 5.88 -4.51
N ARG A 82 -8.43 7.10 -4.13
CA ARG A 82 -9.08 8.09 -5.01
C ARG A 82 -8.07 9.09 -5.58
#